data_AF-A0A397AD84-F1
#
_entry.id   AF-A0A397AD84-F1
#
_cell.length_a   1.000
_cell.length_b   1.000
_cell.length_c   1.000
_cell.angle_alpha   90.00
_cell.angle_beta   90.00
_cell.angle_gamma   90.00
#
_symmetry.space_group_name_H-M   'P 1'
#
loop_
_entity.id
_entity.type
_entity.pdbx_description
1 polymer ?
#
loop_
_entity_poly.entity_id
_entity_poly.type
_entity_poly.pdbx_seq_one_letter_code
_entity_poly.pdbx_strand_id
1 'polypeptide(L)'
;MQALGRCRHRAFSALAAMTSPAVPLVNGVSRHVVAALVANTATTVAEITNLLCARGYNVDSIVVGRTSVPDLIRLSVVVHGSDHDVSMMQQQLHDVVQVAAVKILTTPDRAHALVERDLLLAKVSLQAYPQALMTVNRLVAQFNATVVDTSTTQTMVQLTASPTDVDAFLHALGPLGVLEVHRSGVVAMDKEQAVTDRTLNFAFDRHHPGDMDAVDSTMLPPGVDSELYGKVLKVNIAKSQNNERTQGNRAVWDQNLDDEQPEDSSNQQPDVPANAAATKPPAA
;
A
#
# COMPACT_ATOMS: atom_id res chain seq x y z
N MET A 1 24.64 45.85 -23.93
CA MET A 1 25.41 44.90 -23.10
C MET A 1 24.74 44.79 -21.74
N GLN A 2 24.22 43.59 -21.46
CA GLN A 2 24.04 42.90 -20.16
C GLN A 2 23.73 43.69 -18.87
N ALA A 3 22.64 43.27 -18.20
CA ALA A 3 22.59 42.70 -16.82
C ALA A 3 21.27 43.11 -16.12
N LEU A 4 20.19 42.31 -16.24
CA LEU A 4 19.76 41.30 -15.25
C LEU A 4 19.71 41.80 -13.79
N GLY A 5 18.52 42.25 -13.37
CA GLY A 5 18.22 42.68 -12.00
C GLY A 5 16.86 42.16 -11.51
N ARG A 6 16.85 40.88 -11.11
CA ARG A 6 15.99 40.23 -10.09
C ARG A 6 14.51 40.66 -10.02
N CYS A 7 13.65 39.98 -10.78
CA CYS A 7 12.23 39.85 -10.42
C CYS A 7 12.07 38.85 -9.27
N ARG A 8 11.52 39.32 -8.16
CA ARG A 8 11.14 38.53 -6.98
C ARG A 8 9.97 37.62 -7.36
N HIS A 9 10.23 36.33 -7.56
CA HIS A 9 9.17 35.31 -7.56
C HIS A 9 8.65 35.17 -6.13
N ARG A 10 7.48 35.78 -5.88
CA ARG A 10 6.66 35.45 -4.73
C ARG A 10 6.26 33.99 -4.84
N ALA A 11 6.58 33.24 -3.78
CA ALA A 11 6.12 31.90 -3.53
C ALA A 11 4.60 31.79 -3.72
N PHE A 12 4.18 30.94 -4.65
CA PHE A 12 2.83 30.39 -4.66
C PHE A 12 2.80 29.24 -3.64
N SER A 13 2.77 29.61 -2.36
CA SER A 13 2.42 28.71 -1.26
C SER A 13 0.93 28.89 -0.99
N ALA A 14 0.10 27.97 -1.50
CA ALA A 14 -1.23 27.61 -0.99
C ALA A 14 -2.03 26.92 -2.10
N LEU A 15 -1.59 25.75 -2.56
CA LEU A 15 -2.56 24.74 -2.97
C LEU A 15 -2.67 23.80 -1.79
N ALA A 16 -3.62 24.12 -0.92
CA ALA A 16 -3.97 23.32 0.22
C ALA A 16 -4.18 21.87 -0.24
N ALA A 17 -3.61 20.96 0.54
CA ALA A 17 -3.84 19.54 0.44
C ALA A 17 -5.35 19.29 0.40
N MET A 18 -5.88 19.05 -0.80
CA MET A 18 -7.14 18.35 -0.98
C MET A 18 -6.82 16.88 -0.73
N THR A 19 -6.64 16.55 0.55
CA THR A 19 -6.86 15.19 1.04
C THR A 19 -8.29 14.86 0.67
N SER A 20 -8.45 14.02 -0.36
CA SER A 20 -9.75 13.46 -0.73
C SER A 20 -10.42 12.97 0.56
N PRO A 21 -11.63 13.43 0.88
CA PRO A 21 -12.35 12.90 2.02
C PRO A 21 -12.51 11.40 1.80
N ALA A 22 -12.15 10.60 2.80
CA ALA A 22 -12.46 9.18 2.84
C ALA A 22 -13.99 9.08 2.68
N VAL A 23 -14.45 8.65 1.50
CA VAL A 23 -15.86 8.46 1.24
C VAL A 23 -16.35 7.41 2.25
N PRO A 24 -17.29 7.75 3.16
CA PRO A 24 -17.82 6.77 4.09
C PRO A 24 -18.63 5.78 3.28
N LEU A 25 -18.15 4.53 3.24
CA LEU A 25 -18.73 3.51 2.39
C LEU A 25 -19.96 2.92 3.05
N VAL A 26 -21.07 3.06 2.34
CA VAL A 26 -22.32 2.36 2.62
C VAL A 26 -22.02 0.85 2.54
N ASN A 27 -22.31 0.13 3.63
CA ASN A 27 -22.18 -1.34 3.83
C ASN A 27 -20.83 -1.92 4.30
N GLY A 28 -19.91 -1.14 4.88
CA GLY A 28 -18.70 -1.72 5.50
C GLY A 28 -17.69 -2.32 4.52
N VAL A 29 -17.85 -2.03 3.23
CA VAL A 29 -16.92 -2.41 2.15
C VAL A 29 -16.03 -1.21 1.87
N SER A 30 -14.73 -1.34 2.13
CA SER A 30 -13.74 -0.28 1.99
C SER A 30 -12.76 -0.54 0.85
N ARG A 31 -12.20 0.54 0.24
CA ARG A 31 -11.14 0.40 -0.77
C ARG A 31 -9.80 0.25 -0.06
N HIS A 32 -9.11 -0.85 -0.28
CA HIS A 32 -7.80 -1.14 0.28
C HIS A 32 -6.75 -1.28 -0.81
N VAL A 33 -5.55 -0.79 -0.51
CA VAL A 33 -4.36 -1.00 -1.33
C VAL A 33 -3.40 -1.90 -0.57
N VAL A 34 -3.04 -3.01 -1.20
CA VAL A 34 -2.11 -4.01 -0.66
C VAL A 34 -0.89 -4.05 -1.55
N ALA A 35 0.28 -3.89 -0.94
CA ALA A 35 1.55 -4.05 -1.61
C ALA A 35 2.21 -5.35 -1.19
N ALA A 36 2.71 -6.11 -2.16
CA ALA A 36 3.48 -7.32 -1.90
C ALA A 36 4.83 -7.28 -2.62
N LEU A 37 5.86 -7.82 -1.97
CA LEU A 37 7.14 -8.14 -2.58
C LEU A 37 7.17 -9.64 -2.84
N VAL A 38 7.49 -10.02 -4.06
CA VAL A 38 7.37 -11.40 -4.52
C VAL A 38 8.58 -11.76 -5.38
N ALA A 39 8.96 -13.03 -5.36
CA ALA A 39 9.99 -13.58 -6.23
C ALA A 39 9.62 -13.36 -7.70
N ASN A 40 10.61 -13.03 -8.53
CA ASN A 40 10.42 -12.85 -9.96
C ASN A 40 10.58 -14.19 -10.70
N THR A 41 9.57 -15.07 -10.63
CA THR A 41 9.51 -16.29 -11.47
C THR A 41 8.44 -16.18 -12.56
N ALA A 42 8.53 -17.06 -13.56
CA ALA A 42 7.58 -17.08 -14.66
C ALA A 42 6.12 -17.35 -14.24
N THR A 43 5.89 -18.03 -13.10
CA THR A 43 4.56 -18.45 -12.66
C THR A 43 3.96 -17.57 -11.57
N THR A 44 4.78 -16.76 -10.89
CA THR A 44 4.38 -15.99 -9.70
C THR A 44 3.13 -15.15 -9.90
N VAL A 45 3.08 -14.36 -10.97
CA VAL A 45 1.97 -13.44 -11.20
C VAL A 45 0.68 -14.23 -11.45
N ALA A 46 0.76 -15.35 -12.17
CA ALA A 46 -0.39 -16.22 -12.43
C ALA A 46 -0.88 -16.90 -11.14
N GLU A 47 0.02 -17.38 -10.29
CA GLU A 47 -0.32 -18.01 -9.00
C GLU A 47 -1.06 -17.02 -8.09
N ILE A 48 -0.56 -15.79 -7.96
CA ILE A 48 -1.18 -14.77 -7.12
C ILE A 48 -2.53 -14.33 -7.68
N THR A 49 -2.61 -14.11 -8.99
CA THR A 49 -3.88 -13.73 -9.63
C THR A 49 -4.91 -14.85 -9.44
N ASN A 50 -4.52 -16.12 -9.61
CA ASN A 50 -5.39 -17.26 -9.38
C ASN A 50 -5.85 -17.38 -7.93
N LEU A 51 -4.96 -17.15 -6.96
CA LEU A 51 -5.32 -17.14 -5.54
C LEU A 51 -6.39 -16.08 -5.24
N LEU A 52 -6.20 -14.87 -5.79
CA LEU A 52 -7.13 -13.76 -5.59
C LEU A 52 -8.50 -14.05 -6.24
N CYS A 53 -8.51 -14.55 -7.47
CA CYS A 53 -9.72 -14.89 -8.21
C CYS A 53 -10.47 -16.08 -7.60
N ALA A 54 -9.77 -17.14 -7.19
CA ALA A 54 -10.38 -18.37 -6.65
C ALA A 54 -11.19 -18.12 -5.37
N ARG A 55 -10.83 -17.08 -4.61
CA ARG A 55 -11.53 -16.67 -3.39
C ARG A 55 -12.56 -15.58 -3.61
N GLY A 56 -12.71 -15.08 -4.83
CA GLY A 56 -13.71 -14.08 -5.18
C GLY A 56 -13.43 -12.70 -4.60
N TYR A 57 -12.17 -12.33 -4.37
CA TYR A 57 -11.84 -10.96 -3.97
C TYR A 57 -12.19 -9.98 -5.09
N ASN A 58 -12.84 -8.87 -4.75
CA ASN A 58 -13.20 -7.84 -5.71
C ASN A 58 -11.97 -6.95 -6.00
N VAL A 59 -11.13 -7.43 -6.92
CA VAL A 59 -9.90 -6.75 -7.33
C VAL A 59 -10.21 -5.70 -8.41
N ASP A 60 -9.86 -4.45 -8.13
CA ASP A 60 -10.00 -3.33 -9.06
C ASP A 60 -8.77 -3.20 -9.98
N SER A 61 -7.57 -3.34 -9.43
CA SER A 61 -6.34 -3.36 -10.22
C SER A 61 -5.24 -4.20 -9.59
N ILE A 62 -4.41 -4.82 -10.44
CA ILE A 62 -3.17 -5.48 -10.08
C ILE A 62 -2.08 -4.90 -10.96
N VAL A 63 -1.06 -4.31 -10.35
CA VAL A 63 0.10 -3.76 -11.05
C VAL A 63 1.35 -4.49 -10.61
N VAL A 64 2.14 -4.93 -11.59
CA VAL A 64 3.44 -5.59 -11.38
C VAL A 64 4.55 -4.63 -11.78
N GLY A 65 5.42 -4.28 -10.84
CA GLY A 65 6.58 -3.43 -11.05
C GLY A 65 7.87 -4.17 -10.75
N ARG A 66 8.92 -3.95 -11.55
CA ARG A 66 10.27 -4.40 -11.21
C ARG A 66 10.83 -3.55 -10.06
N THR A 67 11.60 -4.18 -9.19
CA THR A 67 12.32 -3.47 -8.12
C THR A 67 13.79 -3.23 -8.52
N SER A 68 14.57 -2.58 -7.65
CA SER A 68 16.02 -2.44 -7.82
C SER A 68 16.75 -3.79 -7.75
N VAL A 69 16.11 -4.80 -7.15
CA VAL A 69 16.62 -6.18 -7.08
C VAL A 69 15.96 -6.97 -8.22
N PRO A 70 16.73 -7.50 -9.19
CA PRO A 70 16.17 -8.19 -10.36
C PRO A 70 15.31 -9.43 -10.03
N ASP A 71 15.66 -10.09 -8.93
CA ASP A 71 15.00 -11.30 -8.43
C ASP A 71 13.66 -11.02 -7.73
N LEU A 72 13.30 -9.73 -7.54
CA LEU A 72 12.09 -9.32 -6.84
C LEU A 72 11.23 -8.38 -7.69
N ILE A 73 9.95 -8.69 -7.70
CA ILE A 73 8.88 -7.84 -8.23
C ILE A 73 8.05 -7.30 -7.08
N ARG A 74 7.46 -6.12 -7.31
CA ARG A 74 6.50 -5.50 -6.43
C ARG A 74 5.12 -5.58 -7.07
N LEU A 75 4.17 -6.11 -6.33
CA LEU A 75 2.76 -6.08 -6.67
C LEU A 75 2.07 -4.95 -5.92
N SER A 76 1.23 -4.18 -6.60
CA SER A 76 0.26 -3.27 -6.00
C SER A 76 -1.12 -3.76 -6.39
N VAL A 77 -1.93 -4.11 -5.40
CA VAL A 77 -3.27 -4.68 -5.59
C VAL A 77 -4.27 -3.76 -4.91
N VAL A 78 -5.26 -3.29 -5.67
CA VAL A 78 -6.40 -2.54 -5.15
C VAL A 78 -7.59 -3.46 -5.05
N VAL A 79 -8.19 -3.56 -3.86
CA VAL A 79 -9.36 -4.40 -3.59
C VAL A 79 -10.44 -3.62 -2.87
N HIS A 80 -11.69 -4.02 -3.10
CA HIS A 80 -12.85 -3.56 -2.34
C HIS A 80 -13.36 -4.70 -1.46
N GLY A 81 -13.37 -4.49 -0.14
CA GLY A 81 -13.79 -5.52 0.81
C GLY A 81 -13.87 -4.99 2.23
N SER A 82 -14.32 -5.81 3.18
CA SER A 82 -14.22 -5.47 4.59
C SER A 82 -12.76 -5.57 5.07
N ASP A 83 -12.43 -4.90 6.17
CA ASP A 83 -11.10 -5.02 6.81
C ASP A 83 -10.75 -6.48 7.12
N HIS A 84 -11.76 -7.28 7.49
CA HIS A 84 -11.61 -8.69 7.77
C HIS A 84 -11.20 -9.48 6.52
N ASP A 85 -11.87 -9.28 5.40
CA ASP A 85 -11.58 -9.98 4.14
C ASP A 85 -10.18 -9.65 3.63
N VAL A 86 -9.76 -8.39 3.76
CA VAL A 86 -8.42 -7.95 3.36
C VAL A 86 -7.34 -8.48 4.30
N SER A 87 -7.61 -8.56 5.60
CA SER A 87 -6.71 -9.22 6.55
C SER A 87 -6.54 -10.71 6.25
N MET A 88 -7.63 -11.40 5.88
CA MET A 88 -7.57 -12.80 5.45
C MET A 88 -6.78 -12.95 4.15
N MET A 89 -7.01 -12.05 3.19
CA MET A 89 -6.25 -12.01 1.94
C MET A 89 -4.75 -11.82 2.20
N GLN A 90 -4.37 -10.93 3.13
CA GLN A 90 -2.98 -10.72 3.51
C GLN A 90 -2.34 -11.99 4.06
N GLN A 91 -3.03 -12.70 4.97
CA GLN A 91 -2.54 -13.96 5.54
C GLN A 91 -2.34 -15.02 4.46
N GLN A 92 -3.29 -15.16 3.56
CA GLN A 92 -3.21 -16.12 2.47
C GLN A 92 -2.10 -15.81 1.47
N LEU A 93 -1.86 -14.53 1.17
CA LEU A 93 -0.72 -14.11 0.37
C LEU A 93 0.60 -14.39 1.10
N HIS A 94 0.63 -14.27 2.42
CA HIS A 94 1.80 -14.62 3.23
C HIS A 94 2.12 -16.12 3.21
N ASP A 95 1.10 -16.98 3.08
CA ASP A 95 1.27 -18.43 2.99
C ASP A 95 1.85 -18.89 1.64
N VAL A 96 1.83 -18.04 0.62
CA VAL A 96 2.44 -18.34 -0.68
C VAL A 96 3.96 -18.28 -0.56
N VAL A 97 4.62 -19.40 -0.88
CA VAL A 97 6.08 -19.55 -0.73
C VAL A 97 6.86 -18.44 -1.44
N GLN A 98 6.40 -18.00 -2.60
CA GLN A 98 7.09 -16.99 -3.42
C GLN A 98 6.97 -15.56 -2.86
N VAL A 99 6.11 -15.32 -1.88
CA VAL A 99 5.82 -13.99 -1.33
C VAL A 99 6.79 -13.63 -0.19
N ALA A 100 7.65 -12.65 -0.46
CA ALA A 100 8.67 -12.17 0.46
C ALA A 100 8.13 -11.16 1.47
N ALA A 101 7.09 -10.38 1.19
CA ALA A 101 6.43 -9.52 2.18
C ALA A 101 5.06 -9.06 1.67
N VAL A 102 4.11 -8.82 2.58
CA VAL A 102 2.80 -8.24 2.25
C VAL A 102 2.48 -7.16 3.27
N LYS A 103 2.11 -5.97 2.78
CA LYS A 103 1.72 -4.83 3.61
C LYS A 103 0.44 -4.20 3.08
N ILE A 104 -0.52 -4.00 3.98
CA ILE A 104 -1.71 -3.18 3.72
C ILE A 104 -1.31 -1.71 3.89
N LEU A 105 -1.55 -0.89 2.86
CA LEU A 105 -1.16 0.53 2.86
C LEU A 105 -2.28 1.46 3.35
N THR A 106 -3.53 1.01 3.32
CA THR A 106 -4.73 1.82 3.63
C THR A 106 -5.11 1.86 5.11
N THR A 107 -4.17 1.65 6.05
CA THR A 107 -4.50 1.71 7.48
C THR A 107 -5.00 3.11 7.88
N PRO A 108 -6.07 3.23 8.70
CA PRO A 108 -6.75 4.50 8.99
C PRO A 108 -5.83 5.57 9.58
N ASP A 109 -4.84 5.18 10.38
CA ASP A 109 -3.88 6.11 10.98
C ASP A 109 -2.87 6.70 9.98
N ARG A 110 -2.78 6.14 8.77
CA ARG A 110 -1.68 6.41 7.81
C ARG A 110 -2.12 6.75 6.39
N ALA A 111 -3.39 7.11 6.20
CA ALA A 111 -3.90 7.54 4.91
C ALA A 111 -3.09 8.70 4.29
N HIS A 112 -2.51 9.60 5.11
CA HIS A 112 -1.71 10.74 4.65
C HIS A 112 -0.30 10.38 4.15
N ALA A 113 0.22 9.21 4.55
CA ALA A 113 1.53 8.72 4.15
C ALA A 113 1.48 7.98 2.80
N LEU A 114 0.30 7.59 2.32
CA LEU A 114 0.15 6.87 1.06
C LEU A 114 0.24 7.81 -0.15
N VAL A 115 1.04 7.42 -1.14
CA VAL A 115 1.07 8.04 -2.47
C VAL A 115 0.58 7.02 -3.48
N GLU A 116 -0.52 7.35 -4.15
CA GLU A 116 -1.06 6.58 -5.27
C GLU A 116 -0.87 7.34 -6.57
N ARG A 117 -0.46 6.64 -7.62
CA ARG A 117 -0.36 7.16 -8.97
C ARG A 117 -0.94 6.18 -9.96
N ASP A 118 -1.66 6.71 -10.93
CA ASP A 118 -2.18 5.99 -12.10
C ASP A 118 -1.76 6.76 -13.35
N LEU A 119 -1.39 6.01 -14.39
CA LEU A 119 -1.02 6.53 -15.70
C LEU A 119 -2.17 6.25 -16.66
N LEU A 120 -2.64 7.31 -17.30
CA LEU A 120 -3.65 7.27 -18.35
C LEU A 120 -3.02 7.65 -19.69
N LEU A 121 -3.37 6.88 -20.71
CA LEU A 121 -3.29 7.28 -22.11
C LEU A 121 -4.70 7.29 -22.71
N ALA A 122 -5.07 8.40 -23.35
CA ALA A 122 -6.37 8.52 -24.00
C ALA A 122 -6.23 9.10 -25.40
N LYS A 123 -6.90 8.48 -26.38
CA LYS A 123 -7.11 9.05 -27.71
C LYS A 123 -8.47 9.74 -27.74
N VAL A 124 -8.49 10.98 -28.21
CA VAL A 124 -9.68 11.84 -28.24
C VAL A 124 -9.93 12.31 -29.68
N SER A 125 -11.17 12.25 -30.11
CA SER A 125 -11.59 12.73 -31.43
C SER A 125 -11.52 14.26 -31.50
N LEU A 126 -11.02 14.77 -32.61
CA LEU A 126 -11.07 16.20 -32.95
C LEU A 126 -12.23 16.53 -33.90
N GLN A 127 -12.93 15.51 -34.41
CA GLN A 127 -14.01 15.69 -35.37
C GLN A 127 -15.35 16.04 -34.72
N ALA A 128 -15.45 15.91 -33.39
CA ALA A 128 -16.69 16.17 -32.67
C ALA A 128 -17.20 17.60 -32.86
N TYR A 129 -16.30 18.59 -32.88
CA TYR A 129 -16.63 19.99 -33.20
C TYR A 129 -15.36 20.82 -33.52
N PRO A 130 -15.47 21.96 -34.23
CA PRO A 130 -14.33 22.70 -34.77
C PRO A 130 -13.30 23.19 -33.75
N GLN A 131 -13.70 23.34 -32.48
CA GLN A 131 -12.86 23.84 -31.38
C GLN A 131 -12.35 22.72 -30.46
N ALA A 132 -12.57 21.44 -30.80
CA ALA A 132 -12.22 20.31 -29.95
C ALA A 132 -10.74 20.33 -29.51
N LEU A 133 -9.81 20.62 -30.41
CA LEU A 133 -8.38 20.71 -30.09
C LEU A 133 -8.07 21.78 -29.04
N MET A 134 -8.73 22.94 -29.13
CA MET A 134 -8.54 24.03 -28.17
C MET A 134 -9.08 23.64 -26.79
N THR A 135 -10.22 22.95 -26.74
CA THR A 135 -10.78 22.41 -25.50
C THR A 135 -9.88 21.32 -24.89
N VAL A 136 -9.36 20.39 -25.70
CA VAL A 136 -8.40 19.38 -25.23
C VAL A 136 -7.18 20.07 -24.62
N ASN A 137 -6.56 21.02 -25.33
CA ASN A 137 -5.38 21.72 -24.84
C ASN A 137 -5.65 22.47 -23.53
N ARG A 138 -6.85 23.03 -23.37
CA ARG A 138 -7.26 23.68 -22.11
C ARG A 138 -7.39 22.68 -20.97
N LEU A 139 -8.01 21.52 -21.21
CA LEU A 139 -8.13 20.47 -20.20
C LEU A 139 -6.77 19.88 -19.84
N VAL A 140 -5.91 19.67 -20.84
CA VAL A 140 -4.53 19.21 -20.64
C VAL A 140 -3.77 20.18 -19.74
N ALA A 141 -3.86 21.48 -19.99
CA ALA A 141 -3.23 22.49 -19.15
C ALA A 141 -3.83 22.54 -17.73
N GLN A 142 -5.15 22.34 -17.57
CA GLN A 142 -5.81 22.36 -16.27
C GLN A 142 -5.40 21.18 -15.36
N PHE A 143 -5.24 19.99 -15.95
CA PHE A 143 -4.89 18.77 -15.21
C PHE A 143 -3.37 18.49 -15.18
N ASN A 144 -2.55 19.41 -15.69
CA ASN A 144 -1.11 19.19 -15.91
C ASN A 144 -0.80 17.89 -16.69
N ALA A 145 -1.67 17.55 -17.63
CA ALA A 145 -1.45 16.44 -18.55
C ALA A 145 -0.47 16.85 -19.66
N THR A 146 -0.08 15.89 -20.50
CA THR A 146 0.80 16.12 -21.65
C THR A 146 0.16 15.61 -22.93
N VAL A 147 0.22 16.39 -24.02
CA VAL A 147 -0.14 15.90 -25.36
C VAL A 147 1.02 15.04 -25.88
N VAL A 148 0.75 13.78 -26.19
CA VAL A 148 1.73 12.83 -26.72
C VAL A 148 1.80 12.92 -28.23
N ASP A 149 0.64 12.97 -28.89
CA ASP A 149 0.54 13.02 -30.33
C ASP A 149 -0.68 13.84 -30.77
N THR A 150 -0.57 14.48 -31.94
CA THR A 150 -1.67 15.24 -32.54
C THR A 150 -1.73 14.98 -34.03
N SER A 151 -2.87 14.45 -34.46
CA SER A 151 -3.23 14.25 -35.85
C SER A 151 -4.34 15.22 -36.24
N THR A 152 -4.75 15.20 -37.50
CA THR A 152 -5.84 16.03 -38.02
C THR A 152 -7.21 15.61 -37.49
N THR A 153 -7.38 14.32 -37.18
CA THR A 153 -8.67 13.74 -36.77
C THR A 153 -8.73 13.40 -35.29
N GLN A 154 -7.60 13.23 -34.62
CA GLN A 154 -7.52 12.78 -33.24
C GLN A 154 -6.27 13.34 -32.54
N THR A 155 -6.29 13.36 -31.22
CA THR A 155 -5.13 13.68 -30.38
C THR A 155 -4.98 12.65 -29.27
N MET A 156 -3.74 12.31 -28.94
CA MET A 156 -3.40 11.43 -27.82
C MET A 156 -2.86 12.27 -26.67
N VAL A 157 -3.45 12.08 -25.49
CA VAL A 157 -3.05 12.73 -24.25
C VAL A 157 -2.61 11.71 -23.23
N GLN A 158 -1.68 12.11 -22.38
CA GLN A 158 -1.18 11.34 -21.24
C GLN A 158 -1.38 12.12 -19.95
N LEU A 159 -1.83 11.45 -18.89
CA LEU A 159 -1.93 12.00 -17.55
C LEU A 159 -1.32 11.03 -16.54
N THR A 160 -0.54 11.55 -15.59
CA THR A 160 -0.06 10.81 -14.42
C THR A 160 -0.48 11.56 -13.17
N ALA A 161 -1.48 11.04 -12.46
CA ALA A 161 -2.08 11.72 -11.31
C ALA A 161 -2.60 10.71 -10.28
N SER A 162 -3.33 11.17 -9.25
CA SER A 162 -4.07 10.27 -8.38
C SER A 162 -5.20 9.57 -9.18
N PRO A 163 -5.65 8.36 -8.78
CA PRO A 163 -6.73 7.67 -9.49
C PRO A 163 -7.99 8.53 -9.63
N THR A 164 -8.32 9.31 -8.59
CA THR A 164 -9.46 10.23 -8.57
C THR A 164 -9.32 11.36 -9.61
N ASP A 165 -8.12 11.93 -9.76
CA ASP A 165 -7.86 12.98 -10.76
C ASP A 165 -7.91 12.41 -12.18
N VAL A 166 -7.43 11.17 -12.37
CA VAL A 166 -7.52 10.46 -13.65
C VAL A 166 -8.97 10.23 -14.05
N ASP A 167 -9.83 9.81 -13.12
CA ASP A 167 -11.26 9.62 -13.37
C ASP A 167 -11.95 10.96 -13.70
N ALA A 168 -11.60 12.03 -12.98
CA ALA A 168 -12.13 13.37 -13.24
C ALA A 168 -11.71 13.89 -14.63
N PHE A 169 -10.47 13.64 -15.05
CA PHE A 169 -9.99 14.02 -16.37
C PHE A 169 -10.69 13.24 -17.48
N LEU A 170 -10.86 11.92 -17.32
CA LEU A 170 -11.63 11.09 -18.26
C LEU A 170 -13.08 11.58 -18.40
N HIS A 171 -13.73 11.92 -17.28
CA HIS A 171 -15.08 12.48 -17.30
C HIS A 171 -15.15 13.81 -18.06
N ALA A 172 -14.16 14.69 -17.87
CA ALA A 172 -14.06 15.95 -18.59
C ALA A 172 -13.80 15.80 -20.09
N LEU A 173 -13.11 14.73 -20.51
CA LEU A 173 -12.90 14.39 -21.93
C LEU A 173 -14.13 13.76 -22.58
N GLY A 174 -15.06 13.18 -21.81
CA GLY A 174 -16.25 12.47 -22.31
C GLY A 174 -17.02 13.22 -23.41
N PRO A 175 -17.35 14.52 -23.25
CA PRO A 175 -18.07 15.29 -24.27
C PRO A 175 -17.31 15.49 -25.59
N LEU A 176 -15.98 15.31 -25.61
CA LEU A 176 -15.15 15.46 -26.81
C LEU A 176 -15.18 14.23 -27.71
N GLY A 177 -15.63 13.09 -27.19
CA GLY A 177 -15.57 11.80 -27.86
C GLY A 177 -14.20 11.14 -27.64
N VAL A 178 -14.11 10.36 -26.57
CA VAL A 178 -12.92 9.52 -26.30
C VAL A 178 -12.99 8.29 -27.20
N LEU A 179 -11.96 8.07 -28.00
CA LEU A 179 -11.84 6.97 -28.95
C LEU A 179 -11.29 5.71 -28.30
N GLU A 180 -10.27 5.86 -27.46
CA GLU A 180 -9.58 4.75 -26.81
C GLU A 180 -8.97 5.22 -25.50
N VAL A 181 -8.96 4.34 -24.49
CA VAL A 181 -8.37 4.58 -23.17
C VAL A 181 -7.53 3.38 -22.77
N HIS A 182 -6.35 3.65 -22.24
CA HIS A 182 -5.52 2.66 -21.57
C HIS A 182 -5.02 3.21 -20.23
N ARG A 183 -5.19 2.42 -19.17
CA ARG A 183 -4.76 2.76 -17.80
C ARG A 183 -3.76 1.74 -17.30
N SER A 184 -2.76 2.18 -16.54
CA SER A 184 -1.77 1.27 -15.94
C SER A 184 -2.31 0.53 -14.72
N GLY A 185 -3.34 1.07 -14.06
CA GLY A 185 -3.71 0.66 -12.71
C GLY A 185 -2.88 1.41 -11.67
N VAL A 186 -3.22 1.21 -10.40
CA VAL A 186 -2.67 2.02 -9.31
C VAL A 186 -1.32 1.50 -8.83
N VAL A 187 -0.29 2.32 -8.99
CA VAL A 187 1.00 2.16 -8.31
C VAL A 187 0.93 2.91 -7.00
N ALA A 188 1.24 2.22 -5.90
CA ALA A 188 1.17 2.82 -4.58
C ALA A 188 2.46 2.61 -3.77
N MET A 189 2.82 3.63 -3.00
CA MET A 189 3.92 3.56 -2.05
C MET A 189 3.64 4.42 -0.83
N ASP A 190 4.03 3.91 0.33
CA ASP A 190 4.07 4.66 1.58
C ASP A 190 5.32 5.56 1.59
N LYS A 191 5.15 6.84 1.94
CA LYS A 191 6.21 7.87 1.96
C LYS A 191 7.28 7.59 3.00
N GLU A 192 6.90 7.00 4.12
CA GLU A 192 7.75 6.90 5.31
C GLU A 192 8.26 5.49 5.51
N GLN A 193 7.43 4.49 5.22
CA GLN A 193 7.76 3.10 5.45
C GLN A 193 7.91 2.33 4.15
N ALA A 194 9.08 1.72 3.99
CA ALA A 194 9.25 0.76 2.92
C ALA A 194 8.52 -0.55 3.25
N VAL A 195 7.99 -1.21 2.22
CA VAL A 195 7.50 -2.60 2.31
C VAL A 195 8.67 -3.57 2.56
N THR A 196 9.90 -3.12 2.28
CA THR A 196 11.11 -3.72 2.85
C THR A 196 11.25 -3.25 4.29
N ASP A 197 10.65 -3.99 5.21
CA ASP A 197 10.93 -3.74 6.63
C ASP A 197 12.45 -3.86 6.86
N ARG A 198 13.03 -3.01 7.71
CA ARG A 198 14.49 -2.93 7.94
C ARG A 198 15.10 -4.26 8.44
N THR A 199 14.27 -5.23 8.76
CA THR A 199 14.58 -6.64 9.00
C THR A 199 14.97 -7.43 7.74
N LEU A 200 14.74 -6.95 6.52
CA LEU A 200 15.34 -7.52 5.29
C LEU A 200 16.78 -7.04 5.04
N ASN A 201 17.42 -6.39 6.01
CA ASN A 201 18.88 -6.27 6.04
C ASN A 201 19.59 -7.60 6.31
N PHE A 202 18.87 -8.73 6.41
CA PHE A 202 19.50 -10.04 6.42
C PHE A 202 19.70 -10.54 4.97
N ALA A 203 20.97 -10.65 4.58
CA ALA A 203 21.49 -11.49 3.49
C ALA A 203 21.45 -10.97 2.03
N PHE A 204 21.51 -9.66 1.81
CA PHE A 204 22.02 -9.11 0.53
C PHE A 204 23.41 -8.47 0.67
N ASP A 205 24.14 -8.78 1.74
CA ASP A 205 25.58 -8.53 1.68
C ASP A 205 26.16 -9.41 0.58
N ARG A 206 27.05 -8.85 -0.24
CA ARG A 206 27.65 -9.50 -1.40
C ARG A 206 28.32 -10.80 -0.98
N HIS A 207 27.58 -11.90 -0.97
CA HIS A 207 28.18 -13.21 -0.81
C HIS A 207 29.04 -13.44 -2.05
N HIS A 208 30.35 -13.52 -1.79
CA HIS A 208 31.33 -13.96 -2.75
C HIS A 208 30.86 -15.30 -3.32
N PRO A 209 31.14 -15.61 -4.61
CA PRO A 209 30.73 -16.85 -5.27
C PRO A 209 31.50 -18.10 -4.76
N GLY A 210 31.73 -18.20 -3.45
CA GLY A 210 32.50 -19.26 -2.80
C GLY A 210 31.75 -20.04 -1.71
N ASP A 211 30.78 -19.43 -1.03
CA ASP A 211 30.07 -20.08 0.09
C ASP A 211 28.58 -20.29 -0.26
N MET A 212 28.32 -21.24 -1.16
CA MET A 212 27.00 -21.81 -1.34
C MET A 212 27.03 -23.26 -0.84
N ASP A 213 26.63 -23.46 0.42
CA ASP A 213 26.18 -24.79 0.84
C ASP A 213 24.99 -25.15 -0.05
N ALA A 214 25.20 -26.18 -0.88
CA ALA A 214 24.30 -26.60 -1.94
C ALA A 214 22.89 -26.86 -1.39
N VAL A 215 21.91 -26.09 -1.85
CA VAL A 215 20.51 -26.47 -1.71
C VAL A 215 20.29 -27.67 -2.63
N ASP A 216 20.09 -28.85 -2.05
CA ASP A 216 19.94 -30.11 -2.77
C ASP A 216 18.78 -30.01 -3.77
N SER A 217 19.12 -30.08 -5.06
CA SER A 217 18.19 -29.97 -6.19
C SER A 217 17.11 -31.04 -6.21
N THR A 218 17.25 -32.11 -5.43
CA THR A 218 16.26 -33.20 -5.33
C THR A 218 15.07 -32.88 -4.43
N MET A 219 15.14 -31.82 -3.61
CA MET A 219 14.04 -31.38 -2.74
C MET A 219 13.21 -30.23 -3.32
N LEU A 220 13.54 -29.76 -4.51
CA LEU A 220 12.80 -28.69 -5.20
C LEU A 220 11.65 -29.29 -6.03
N PRO A 221 10.44 -28.71 -5.99
CA PRO A 221 9.41 -29.05 -6.95
C PRO A 221 9.93 -28.76 -8.39
N PRO A 222 9.59 -29.63 -9.37
CA PRO A 222 10.17 -29.54 -10.70
C PRO A 222 9.81 -28.21 -11.37
N GLY A 223 10.83 -27.47 -11.83
CA GLY A 223 10.68 -26.20 -12.57
C GLY A 223 10.99 -24.93 -11.77
N VAL A 224 11.50 -25.03 -10.53
CA VAL A 224 11.82 -23.86 -9.68
C VAL A 224 13.34 -23.66 -9.57
N ASP A 225 13.81 -22.44 -9.85
CA ASP A 225 15.23 -22.05 -9.76
C ASP A 225 15.75 -22.18 -8.32
N SER A 226 16.74 -23.06 -8.11
CA SER A 226 17.27 -23.42 -6.78
C SER A 226 17.85 -22.25 -5.99
N GLU A 227 18.48 -21.30 -6.69
CA GLU A 227 19.11 -20.13 -6.08
C GLU A 227 18.06 -19.12 -5.57
N LEU A 228 17.00 -18.92 -6.35
CA LEU A 228 15.90 -18.02 -6.00
C LEU A 228 15.03 -18.61 -4.89
N TYR A 229 14.74 -19.92 -4.97
CA TYR A 229 14.06 -20.65 -3.90
C TYR A 229 14.88 -20.58 -2.59
N GLY A 230 16.20 -20.74 -2.66
CA GLY A 230 17.10 -20.56 -1.51
C GLY A 230 17.06 -19.16 -0.91
N LYS A 231 17.04 -18.10 -1.74
CA LYS A 231 16.92 -16.70 -1.26
C LYS A 231 15.57 -16.43 -0.61
N VAL A 232 14.48 -16.89 -1.21
CA VAL A 232 13.11 -16.70 -0.70
C VAL A 232 12.84 -17.56 0.54
N LEU A 233 13.35 -18.80 0.58
CA LEU A 233 13.32 -19.64 1.77
C LEU A 233 14.08 -19.00 2.92
N LYS A 234 15.29 -18.44 2.70
CA LYS A 234 16.03 -17.74 3.75
C LYS A 234 15.21 -16.59 4.34
N VAL A 235 14.49 -15.84 3.49
CA VAL A 235 13.56 -14.78 3.93
C VAL A 235 12.40 -15.36 4.74
N ASN A 236 11.77 -16.45 4.29
CA ASN A 236 10.64 -17.06 4.99
C ASN A 236 11.03 -17.79 6.29
N ILE A 237 12.22 -18.41 6.36
CA ILE A 237 12.78 -19.00 7.57
C ILE A 237 13.12 -17.91 8.59
N ALA A 238 13.72 -16.79 8.15
CA ALA A 238 14.00 -15.65 9.02
C ALA A 238 12.71 -15.03 9.58
N LYS A 239 11.64 -14.96 8.77
CA LYS A 239 10.31 -14.55 9.24
C LYS A 239 9.72 -15.51 10.27
N SER A 240 9.82 -16.81 10.05
CA SER A 240 9.33 -17.83 11.00
C SER A 240 10.01 -17.68 12.35
N GLN A 241 11.34 -17.57 12.35
CA GLN A 241 12.14 -17.44 13.58
C GLN A 241 11.86 -16.13 14.32
N ASN A 242 11.55 -15.04 13.61
CA ASN A 242 11.18 -13.77 14.24
C ASN A 242 9.75 -13.79 14.81
N ASN A 243 8.81 -14.47 14.14
CA ASN A 243 7.46 -14.65 14.64
C ASN A 243 7.45 -15.54 15.90
N GLU A 244 8.24 -16.61 15.91
CA GLU A 244 8.45 -17.48 17.08
C GLU A 244 9.10 -16.74 18.25
N ARG A 245 10.06 -15.84 18.00
CA ARG A 245 10.63 -14.97 19.05
C ARG A 245 9.64 -13.95 19.60
N THR A 246 8.76 -13.43 18.74
CA THR A 246 7.73 -12.45 19.16
C THR A 246 6.59 -13.12 19.93
N GLN A 247 6.18 -14.34 19.53
CA GLN A 247 5.25 -15.18 20.30
C GLN A 247 5.87 -15.70 21.60
N GLY A 248 7.14 -16.10 21.58
CA GLY A 248 7.88 -16.52 22.76
C GLY A 248 8.04 -15.40 23.79
N ASN A 249 8.35 -14.17 23.34
CA ASN A 249 8.35 -13.03 24.25
C ASN A 249 6.95 -12.77 24.82
N ARG A 250 5.88 -12.86 24.02
CA ARG A 250 4.50 -12.66 24.52
C ARG A 250 4.08 -13.71 25.55
N ALA A 251 4.51 -14.96 25.40
CA ALA A 251 4.29 -16.02 26.38
C ALA A 251 5.07 -15.80 27.69
N VAL A 252 6.26 -15.18 27.64
CA VAL A 252 7.04 -14.79 28.82
C VAL A 252 6.38 -13.63 29.57
N TRP A 253 5.69 -12.71 28.88
CA TRP A 253 4.91 -11.66 29.55
C TRP A 253 3.67 -12.22 30.26
N ASP A 254 2.94 -13.16 29.65
CA ASP A 254 1.77 -13.81 30.28
C ASP A 254 2.17 -14.67 31.49
N GLN A 255 3.31 -15.38 31.44
CA GLN A 255 3.82 -16.13 32.61
C GLN A 255 4.22 -15.23 33.78
N ASN A 256 4.70 -14.02 33.52
CA ASN A 256 5.05 -13.06 34.59
C ASN A 256 3.82 -12.30 35.15
N LEU A 257 2.65 -12.42 34.53
CA LEU A 257 1.39 -11.83 35.00
C LEU A 257 0.65 -12.76 35.99
N ASP A 258 0.96 -14.05 35.99
CA ASP A 258 0.34 -15.04 36.88
C ASP A 258 1.11 -15.27 38.20
N ASP A 259 2.34 -14.75 38.32
CA ASP A 259 3.22 -14.92 39.50
C ASP A 259 3.05 -13.85 40.59
N GLU A 260 2.17 -12.84 40.42
CA GLU A 260 1.79 -11.92 41.51
C GLU A 260 0.63 -12.49 42.36
N GLN A 261 0.96 -13.46 43.23
CA GLN A 261 0.11 -13.82 44.38
C GLN A 261 0.30 -12.77 45.49
N PRO A 262 -0.75 -12.15 46.05
CA PRO A 262 -0.60 -11.29 47.22
C PRO A 262 -0.49 -12.13 48.49
N GLU A 263 0.63 -11.99 49.20
CA GLU A 263 0.86 -12.61 50.50
C GLU A 263 -0.14 -12.08 51.57
N ASP A 264 -0.65 -13.03 52.35
CA ASP A 264 -1.45 -12.83 53.55
C ASP A 264 -0.78 -11.85 54.54
N SER A 265 -1.54 -10.87 55.02
CA SER A 265 -1.21 -10.20 56.28
C SER A 265 -2.48 -9.88 57.08
N SER A 266 -2.70 -10.73 58.08
CA SER A 266 -3.48 -10.47 59.29
C SER A 266 -3.16 -9.09 59.89
N ASN A 267 -4.16 -8.25 60.13
CA ASN A 267 -4.11 -7.36 61.28
C ASN A 267 -5.49 -6.88 61.77
N GLN A 268 -5.55 -6.72 63.09
CA GLN A 268 -6.70 -6.48 63.93
C GLN A 268 -7.51 -5.20 63.64
N GLN A 269 -8.81 -5.34 63.89
CA GLN A 269 -9.78 -4.27 64.11
C GLN A 269 -9.53 -3.61 65.48
N PRO A 270 -9.63 -2.28 65.59
CA PRO A 270 -10.05 -1.68 66.84
C PRO A 270 -11.26 -0.74 66.68
N ASP A 271 -12.00 -0.67 67.78
CA ASP A 271 -13.28 -0.01 68.01
C ASP A 271 -13.34 1.48 67.62
N VAL A 272 -14.52 1.87 67.15
CA VAL A 272 -14.97 3.26 67.00
C VAL A 272 -15.59 3.74 68.32
N PRO A 273 -15.33 4.98 68.74
CA PRO A 273 -16.34 5.74 69.46
C PRO A 273 -16.81 6.96 68.67
N ALA A 274 -18.12 7.15 68.74
CA ALA A 274 -18.88 8.25 68.17
C ALA A 274 -18.44 9.62 68.71
N ASN A 275 -18.46 10.64 67.84
CA ASN A 275 -18.85 11.96 68.28
C ASN A 275 -19.62 12.72 67.19
N ALA A 276 -20.65 13.40 67.66
CA ALA A 276 -21.68 14.12 66.95
C ALA A 276 -21.19 15.49 66.42
N ALA A 277 -21.87 15.99 65.39
CA ALA A 277 -22.66 17.22 65.42
C ALA A 277 -22.62 17.99 64.09
N ALA A 278 -23.82 18.43 63.67
CA ALA A 278 -24.11 19.68 62.92
C ALA A 278 -23.52 19.81 61.50
N THR A 279 -24.20 20.24 60.44
CA THR A 279 -25.43 21.04 60.27
C THR A 279 -25.80 20.98 58.77
N LYS A 280 -27.10 21.01 58.48
CA LYS A 280 -27.74 21.15 57.15
C LYS A 280 -27.94 22.66 56.83
N PRO A 281 -28.63 23.06 55.73
CA PRO A 281 -28.40 23.04 54.26
C PRO A 281 -28.30 24.51 53.74
N PRO A 282 -28.87 25.00 52.60
CA PRO A 282 -29.32 24.41 51.31
C PRO A 282 -28.88 25.16 50.04
N ALA A 283 -29.07 24.54 48.87
CA ALA A 283 -29.48 25.17 47.59
C ALA A 283 -29.90 24.01 46.65
N ALA A 284 -31.04 23.95 45.96
CA ALA A 284 -31.53 24.87 44.92
C ALA A 284 -30.43 25.19 43.90
#